data_AF-A0AAV8Y7Q9-F1
#
_entry.id   AF-A0AAV8Y7Q9-F1
#
_cell.length_a   1.000
_cell.length_b   1.000
_cell.length_c   1.000
_cell.angle_alpha   90.00
_cell.angle_beta   90.00
_cell.angle_gamma   90.00
#
_symmetry.space_group_name_H-M   'P 1'
#
loop_
_entity.id
_entity.type
_entity.pdbx_description
1 polymer ?
#
loop_
_entity_poly.entity_id
_entity_poly.type
_entity_poly.pdbx_seq_one_letter_code
_entity_poly.pdbx_strand_id
1 'polypeptide(L)'
;MQKQNSDTSSSDEEDEVNTKNPSSQNNVRQKYTLEQKIVSAVWVHERQFNGQTFEDIRTNFLVRFKVHPPNGTTLVRWETRLFSEGTVKFCKDKRQRPLKRLMHVPYVKASFREKPNITLSERANQLGLAKDTLRKIMKYDLKESDIRPQKDENIYGDVENKQDDNNFSKSETVKAN
;
A
#
# COMPACT_ATOMS: atom_id res chain seq x y z
N MET A 1 70.12 -42.30 -50.84
CA MET A 1 68.81 -42.50 -51.50
C MET A 1 67.99 -41.24 -51.33
N GLN A 2 67.34 -40.83 -52.41
CA GLN A 2 66.51 -39.64 -52.55
C GLN A 2 65.26 -39.65 -51.67
N LYS A 3 64.86 -38.47 -51.17
CA LYS A 3 63.52 -37.82 -51.24
C LYS A 3 63.57 -36.59 -50.31
N GLN A 4 63.77 -35.40 -50.86
CA GLN A 4 62.77 -34.48 -51.45
C GLN A 4 61.96 -33.70 -50.39
N ASN A 5 62.11 -32.38 -50.53
CA ASN A 5 61.58 -31.23 -49.80
C ASN A 5 60.05 -31.10 -49.84
N SER A 6 59.48 -30.32 -48.91
CA SER A 6 58.64 -29.16 -49.24
C SER A 6 58.29 -28.32 -48.02
N ASP A 7 58.65 -27.04 -48.11
CA ASP A 7 58.29 -25.91 -47.27
C ASP A 7 56.78 -25.62 -47.21
N THR A 8 56.32 -25.03 -46.10
CA THR A 8 55.28 -23.96 -46.01
C THR A 8 55.44 -23.35 -44.60
N SER A 9 56.19 -22.26 -44.40
CA SER A 9 55.91 -20.84 -44.66
C SER A 9 54.69 -20.26 -43.92
N SER A 10 54.95 -19.15 -43.21
CA SER A 10 54.04 -18.00 -42.96
C SER A 10 52.92 -18.22 -41.91
N SER A 11 52.57 -17.32 -41.00
CA SER A 11 53.08 -16.00 -40.58
C SER A 11 52.42 -15.70 -39.22
N ASP A 12 53.05 -14.78 -38.51
CA ASP A 12 52.54 -14.00 -37.39
C ASP A 12 51.07 -13.60 -37.53
N GLU A 13 50.29 -13.64 -36.45
CA GLU A 13 49.50 -12.51 -35.94
C GLU A 13 49.23 -12.72 -34.44
N GLU A 14 49.78 -11.82 -33.63
CA GLU A 14 49.32 -11.59 -32.27
C GLU A 14 47.98 -10.85 -32.33
N ASP A 15 46.92 -11.45 -31.79
CA ASP A 15 45.66 -10.75 -31.56
C ASP A 15 45.45 -10.52 -30.05
N GLU A 16 45.86 -9.32 -29.66
CA GLU A 16 45.53 -8.65 -28.41
C GLU A 16 44.01 -8.33 -28.37
N VAL A 17 43.18 -9.27 -27.90
CA VAL A 17 41.75 -8.98 -27.66
C VAL A 17 41.55 -8.39 -26.26
N ASN A 18 41.70 -7.07 -26.21
CA ASN A 18 41.12 -6.19 -25.21
C ASN A 18 39.59 -6.33 -25.20
N THR A 19 39.04 -7.03 -24.20
CA THR A 19 37.63 -6.90 -23.83
C THR A 19 37.49 -6.52 -22.36
N LYS A 20 37.76 -5.25 -22.11
CA LYS A 20 36.97 -4.34 -21.26
C LYS A 20 36.05 -5.03 -20.24
N ASN A 21 36.49 -5.00 -18.99
CA ASN A 21 35.68 -5.10 -17.77
C ASN A 21 34.22 -4.64 -17.96
N PRO A 22 33.20 -5.50 -17.77
CA PRO A 22 31.82 -5.04 -17.63
C PRO A 22 31.58 -4.51 -16.21
N SER A 23 32.36 -3.52 -15.78
CA SER A 23 32.16 -2.76 -14.55
C SER A 23 31.20 -1.60 -14.79
N SER A 24 29.97 -1.89 -15.23
CA SER A 24 28.83 -0.96 -15.17
C SER A 24 27.58 -1.66 -15.70
N GLN A 25 27.12 -2.70 -15.00
CA GLN A 25 25.71 -3.10 -15.15
C GLN A 25 24.87 -2.04 -14.42
N ASN A 26 24.42 -1.07 -15.21
CA ASN A 26 23.27 -0.23 -14.91
C ASN A 26 22.22 -1.07 -14.19
N ASN A 27 21.86 -0.64 -12.98
CA ASN A 27 21.02 -1.34 -12.01
C ASN A 27 19.55 -1.32 -12.46
N VAL A 28 19.28 -1.82 -13.67
CA VAL A 28 17.95 -2.12 -14.15
C VAL A 28 17.49 -3.28 -13.29
N ARG A 29 16.67 -2.99 -12.26
CA ARG A 29 16.02 -4.02 -11.45
C ARG A 29 15.23 -4.93 -12.40
N GLN A 30 15.81 -6.06 -12.77
CA GLN A 30 15.13 -7.07 -13.56
C GLN A 30 13.87 -7.47 -12.81
N LYS A 31 12.72 -7.25 -13.44
CA LYS A 31 11.43 -7.62 -12.87
C LYS A 31 11.18 -9.09 -13.18
N TYR A 32 11.50 -9.96 -12.23
CA TYR A 32 11.16 -11.38 -12.33
C TYR A 32 9.64 -11.59 -12.27
N THR A 33 9.15 -12.51 -13.11
CA THR A 33 7.74 -12.92 -13.17
C THR A 33 7.33 -13.67 -11.89
N LEU A 34 6.03 -13.91 -11.72
CA LEU A 34 5.54 -14.66 -10.57
C LEU A 34 6.03 -16.11 -10.60
N GLU A 35 5.96 -16.75 -11.76
CA GLU A 35 6.41 -18.13 -11.97
C GLU A 35 7.90 -18.28 -11.62
N GLN A 36 8.75 -17.40 -12.16
CA GLN A 36 10.20 -17.41 -11.88
C GLN A 36 10.47 -17.39 -10.37
N LYS A 37 9.74 -16.59 -9.61
CA LYS A 37 9.90 -16.49 -8.15
C LYS A 37 9.45 -17.76 -7.44
N ILE A 38 8.30 -18.30 -7.82
CA ILE A 38 7.72 -19.49 -7.18
C ILE A 38 8.62 -20.71 -7.45
N VAL A 39 8.97 -20.97 -8.71
CA VAL A 39 9.80 -22.11 -9.08
C VAL A 39 11.16 -22.05 -8.38
N SER A 40 11.79 -20.87 -8.35
CA SER A 40 13.07 -20.70 -7.67
C SER A 40 12.97 -20.88 -6.16
N ALA A 41 11.89 -20.38 -5.54
CA ALA A 41 11.64 -20.55 -4.12
C ALA A 41 11.51 -22.04 -3.75
N VAL A 42 10.81 -22.83 -4.58
CA VAL A 42 10.69 -24.28 -4.39
C VAL A 42 12.05 -24.96 -4.50
N TRP A 43 12.84 -24.66 -5.53
CA TRP A 43 14.19 -25.23 -5.66
C TRP A 43 15.09 -24.91 -4.46
N VAL A 44 15.01 -23.69 -3.92
CA VAL A 44 15.78 -23.30 -2.73
C VAL A 44 15.30 -24.04 -1.49
N HIS A 45 14.01 -24.29 -1.36
CA HIS A 45 13.43 -25.06 -0.25
C HIS A 45 13.83 -26.53 -0.30
N GLU A 46 13.84 -27.11 -1.50
CA GLU A 46 14.14 -28.53 -1.73
C GLU A 46 15.63 -28.85 -1.67
N ARG A 47 16.50 -27.83 -1.78
CA ARG A 47 17.96 -28.01 -1.92
C ARG A 47 18.61 -28.83 -0.80
N GLN A 48 18.06 -28.74 0.41
CA GLN A 48 18.56 -29.48 1.57
C GLN A 48 18.27 -30.99 1.48
N PHE A 49 17.30 -31.39 0.66
CA PHE A 49 16.92 -32.79 0.45
C PHE A 49 17.59 -33.40 -0.78
N ASN A 50 17.91 -32.59 -1.80
CA ASN A 50 18.51 -33.07 -3.05
C ASN A 50 20.02 -32.75 -3.19
N GLY A 51 20.61 -32.04 -2.22
CA GLY A 51 22.03 -31.69 -2.20
C GLY A 51 22.44 -30.57 -3.17
N GLN A 52 21.50 -29.85 -3.77
CA GLN A 52 21.81 -28.76 -4.71
C GLN A 52 22.44 -27.55 -4.01
N THR A 53 23.43 -26.96 -4.67
CA THR A 53 24.02 -25.69 -4.27
C THR A 53 23.23 -24.52 -4.85
N PHE A 54 23.50 -23.30 -4.35
CA PHE A 54 22.94 -22.09 -4.99
C PHE A 54 23.46 -21.89 -6.41
N GLU A 55 24.63 -22.42 -6.76
CA GLU A 55 25.15 -22.34 -8.13
C GLU A 55 24.33 -23.19 -9.09
N ASP A 56 23.96 -24.41 -8.67
CA ASP A 56 23.10 -25.30 -9.44
C ASP A 56 21.73 -24.66 -9.67
N ILE A 57 21.16 -24.05 -8.63
CA ILE A 57 19.87 -23.35 -8.73
C ILE A 57 19.96 -22.17 -9.71
N ARG A 58 21.04 -21.39 -9.67
CA ARG A 58 21.25 -20.26 -10.60
C ARG A 58 21.45 -20.74 -12.04
N THR A 59 22.17 -21.84 -12.22
CA THR A 59 22.35 -22.49 -13.53
C THR A 59 21.01 -22.99 -14.07
N ASN A 60 20.23 -23.71 -13.27
CA ASN A 60 18.89 -24.17 -13.62
C ASN A 60 17.95 -23.03 -13.97
N PHE A 61 18.03 -21.92 -13.23
CA PHE A 61 17.25 -20.71 -13.50
C PHE A 61 17.57 -20.14 -14.88
N LEU A 62 18.86 -19.98 -15.19
CA LEU A 62 19.32 -19.47 -16.48
C LEU A 62 18.91 -20.40 -17.62
N VAL A 63 19.08 -21.72 -17.44
CA VAL A 63 18.72 -22.73 -18.45
C VAL A 63 17.22 -22.71 -18.74
N ARG A 64 16.37 -22.64 -17.71
CA ARG A 64 14.91 -22.70 -17.84
C ARG A 64 14.32 -21.40 -18.36
N PHE A 65 14.71 -20.27 -17.79
CA PHE A 65 14.04 -18.99 -18.05
C PHE A 65 14.77 -18.11 -19.05
N LYS A 66 16.02 -18.43 -19.43
CA LYS A 66 16.86 -17.62 -20.33
C LYS A 66 17.01 -16.16 -19.85
N VAL A 67 16.95 -15.95 -18.54
CA VAL A 67 17.11 -14.66 -17.87
C VAL A 67 18.20 -14.77 -16.82
N HIS A 68 18.94 -13.69 -16.60
CA HIS A 68 19.99 -13.65 -15.60
C HIS A 68 19.45 -14.01 -14.21
N PRO A 69 20.08 -14.96 -13.49
CA PRO A 69 19.56 -15.44 -12.23
C PRO A 69 19.62 -14.37 -11.12
N PRO A 70 18.69 -14.40 -10.16
CA PRO A 70 18.77 -13.57 -8.97
C PRO A 70 19.95 -13.97 -8.08
N ASN A 71 20.38 -13.05 -7.21
CA ASN A 71 21.38 -13.38 -6.19
C ASN A 71 20.82 -14.30 -5.10
N GLY A 72 21.71 -14.98 -4.36
CA GLY A 72 21.34 -15.92 -3.30
C GLY A 72 20.43 -15.32 -2.23
N THR A 73 20.67 -14.08 -1.83
CA THR A 73 19.82 -13.37 -0.85
C THR A 73 18.39 -13.18 -1.35
N THR A 74 18.21 -12.88 -2.63
CA THR A 74 16.87 -12.72 -3.24
C THR A 74 16.16 -14.06 -3.34
N LEU A 75 16.89 -15.13 -3.69
CA LEU A 75 16.38 -16.50 -3.72
C LEU A 75 15.86 -16.94 -2.35
N VAL A 76 16.67 -16.80 -1.30
CA VAL A 76 16.27 -17.09 0.09
C VAL A 76 15.05 -16.27 0.48
N ARG A 77 15.03 -14.98 0.12
CA ARG A 77 13.88 -14.11 0.43
C ARG A 77 12.60 -14.57 -0.24
N TRP A 78 12.65 -15.11 -1.45
CA TRP A 78 11.45 -15.65 -2.11
C TRP A 78 11.00 -16.95 -1.46
N GLU A 79 11.94 -17.84 -1.13
CA GLU A 79 11.68 -19.07 -0.37
C GLU A 79 10.96 -18.75 0.95
N THR A 80 11.57 -17.92 1.78
CA THR A 80 11.05 -17.66 3.13
C THR A 80 9.64 -17.08 3.05
N ARG A 81 9.36 -16.19 2.10
CA ARG A 81 8.03 -15.58 1.97
C ARG A 81 7.01 -16.51 1.35
N LEU A 82 7.40 -17.34 0.39
CA LEU A 82 6.50 -18.34 -0.16
C LEU A 82 6.06 -19.34 0.92
N PHE A 83 7.00 -19.87 1.68
CA PHE A 83 6.72 -20.93 2.65
C PHE A 83 6.25 -20.42 4.02
N SER A 84 6.58 -19.17 4.40
CA SER A 84 6.10 -18.59 5.66
C SER A 84 4.85 -17.72 5.50
N GLU A 85 4.77 -16.91 4.44
CA GLU A 85 3.67 -15.95 4.22
C GLU A 85 2.66 -16.44 3.16
N GLY A 86 2.93 -17.56 2.46
CA GLY A 86 2.10 -18.04 1.35
C GLY A 86 2.16 -17.15 0.11
N THR A 87 3.14 -16.25 0.01
CA THR A 87 3.23 -15.29 -1.10
C THR A 87 4.67 -14.93 -1.46
N VAL A 88 4.96 -14.87 -2.76
CA VAL A 88 6.22 -14.33 -3.29
C VAL A 88 6.11 -12.86 -3.69
N LYS A 89 4.93 -12.26 -3.57
CA LYS A 89 4.75 -10.84 -3.89
C LYS A 89 5.39 -10.02 -2.78
N PHE A 90 6.09 -8.97 -3.17
CA PHE A 90 6.33 -7.85 -2.26
C PHE A 90 4.99 -7.18 -1.99
N CYS A 91 4.22 -7.74 -1.05
CA CYS A 91 3.26 -6.94 -0.32
C CYS A 91 4.11 -5.87 0.36
N LYS A 92 4.15 -4.70 -0.27
CA LYS A 92 4.21 -3.45 0.48
C LYS A 92 2.88 -3.35 1.23
N ASP A 93 2.58 -4.33 2.09
CA ASP A 93 1.84 -4.05 3.29
C ASP A 93 2.78 -3.18 4.08
N LYS A 94 2.76 -1.91 3.67
CA LYS A 94 2.71 -0.76 4.52
C LYS A 94 2.42 -1.26 5.92
N ARG A 95 3.47 -1.62 6.66
CA ARG A 95 3.57 -1.43 8.10
C ARG A 95 3.43 0.08 8.27
N GLN A 96 2.21 0.54 8.01
CA GLN A 96 1.81 1.90 7.90
C GLN A 96 1.88 2.32 9.35
N ARG A 97 2.88 3.13 9.70
CA ARG A 97 2.81 3.90 10.93
C ARG A 97 1.36 4.40 11.04
N PRO A 98 0.67 4.18 12.17
CA PRO A 98 -0.71 4.59 12.32
C PRO A 98 -0.84 6.01 11.79
N LEU A 99 -1.75 6.22 10.84
CA LEU A 99 -1.92 7.53 10.24
C LEU A 99 -2.28 8.48 11.38
N LYS A 100 -1.44 9.49 11.65
CA LYS A 100 -1.64 10.42 12.79
C LYS A 100 -3.07 10.97 12.85
N ARG A 101 -3.72 11.14 11.69
CA ARG A 101 -5.11 11.59 11.58
C ARG A 101 -6.14 10.67 12.26
N LEU A 102 -5.88 9.36 12.37
CA LEU A 102 -6.77 8.41 13.03
C LEU A 102 -6.92 8.70 14.52
N MET A 103 -5.90 9.28 15.16
CA MET A 103 -6.02 9.74 16.55
C MET A 103 -7.06 10.84 16.73
N HIS A 104 -7.36 11.61 15.68
CA HIS A 104 -8.28 12.74 15.75
C HIS A 104 -9.73 12.36 15.45
N VAL A 105 -9.97 11.17 14.90
CA VAL A 105 -11.31 10.65 14.57
C VAL A 105 -12.32 10.78 15.74
N PRO A 106 -12.03 10.32 16.97
CA PRO A 106 -12.99 10.43 18.06
C PRO A 106 -13.38 11.88 18.39
N TYR A 107 -12.41 12.81 18.37
CA TYR A 107 -12.65 14.22 18.65
C TYR A 107 -13.45 14.90 17.54
N VAL A 108 -13.18 14.55 16.29
CA VAL A 108 -13.96 15.06 15.16
C VAL A 108 -15.41 14.57 15.24
N LYS A 109 -15.65 13.29 15.57
CA LYS A 109 -17.00 12.75 15.79
C LYS A 109 -17.75 13.48 16.90
N ALA A 110 -17.12 13.65 18.06
CA ALA A 110 -17.70 14.37 19.18
C ALA A 110 -18.09 15.81 18.79
N SER A 111 -17.18 16.49 18.09
CA SER A 111 -17.42 17.84 17.60
C SER A 111 -18.67 17.95 16.70
N PHE A 112 -18.88 17.00 15.78
CA PHE A 112 -20.07 16.98 14.93
C PHE A 112 -21.37 16.73 15.71
N ARG A 113 -21.32 15.96 16.79
CA ARG A 113 -22.47 15.71 17.68
C ARG A 113 -22.81 16.93 18.53
N GLU A 114 -21.80 17.56 19.13
CA GLU A 114 -22.00 18.68 20.06
C GLU A 114 -22.38 19.97 19.34
N LYS A 115 -21.76 20.23 18.19
CA LYS A 115 -21.92 21.49 17.44
C LYS A 115 -22.12 21.18 15.96
N PRO A 116 -23.31 20.74 15.52
CA PRO A 116 -23.53 20.36 14.11
C PRO A 116 -23.46 21.57 13.17
N ASN A 117 -23.86 22.77 13.63
CA ASN A 117 -24.10 23.94 12.78
C ASN A 117 -22.88 24.85 12.56
N ILE A 118 -21.69 24.48 13.03
CA ILE A 118 -20.48 25.29 12.81
C ILE A 118 -19.82 24.95 11.48
N THR A 119 -19.15 25.94 10.89
CA THR A 119 -18.42 25.74 9.63
C THR A 119 -17.24 24.79 9.82
N LEU A 120 -16.81 24.14 8.74
CA LEU A 120 -15.61 23.29 8.74
C LEU A 120 -14.34 24.06 9.11
N SER A 121 -14.27 25.35 8.78
CA SER A 121 -13.13 26.20 9.15
C SER A 121 -13.07 26.40 10.65
N GLU A 122 -14.20 26.73 11.24
CA GLU A 122 -14.31 26.94 12.69
C GLU A 122 -14.04 25.64 13.45
N ARG A 123 -14.59 24.51 12.96
CA ARG A 123 -14.32 23.19 13.53
C ARG A 123 -12.84 22.81 13.48
N ALA A 124 -12.16 23.09 12.37
CA ALA A 124 -10.74 22.82 12.23
C ALA A 124 -9.91 23.63 13.24
N ASN A 125 -10.25 24.91 13.44
CA ASN A 125 -9.61 25.77 14.43
C ASN A 125 -9.82 25.26 15.86
N GLN A 126 -11.06 24.89 16.22
CA GLN A 126 -11.38 24.37 17.56
C GLN A 126 -10.63 23.07 17.90
N LEU A 127 -10.39 22.21 16.90
CA LEU A 127 -9.69 20.93 17.09
C LEU A 127 -8.16 21.05 16.90
N GLY A 128 -7.64 22.24 16.58
CA GLY A 128 -6.22 22.44 16.28
C GLY A 128 -5.74 21.65 15.05
N LEU A 129 -6.64 21.43 14.07
CA LEU A 129 -6.37 20.62 12.88
C LEU A 129 -6.22 21.48 11.64
N ALA A 130 -5.30 21.09 10.75
CA ALA A 130 -5.31 21.60 9.39
C ALA A 130 -6.62 21.18 8.68
N LYS A 131 -7.22 22.11 7.92
CA LYS A 131 -8.48 21.87 7.18
C LYS A 131 -8.41 20.62 6.30
N ASP A 132 -7.27 20.37 5.67
CA ASP A 132 -7.08 19.19 4.82
C ASP A 132 -7.04 17.88 5.60
N THR A 133 -6.51 17.90 6.83
CA THR A 133 -6.55 16.75 7.73
C THR A 133 -7.99 16.46 8.14
N LEU A 134 -8.77 17.50 8.50
CA LEU A 134 -10.19 17.37 8.80
C LEU A 134 -10.98 16.80 7.61
N ARG A 135 -10.76 17.32 6.40
CA ARG A 135 -11.39 16.80 5.17
C ARG A 135 -11.05 15.33 4.91
N LYS A 136 -9.78 14.93 5.10
CA LYS A 136 -9.36 13.53 4.95
C LYS A 136 -10.03 12.63 5.98
N ILE A 137 -10.11 13.07 7.24
CA ILE A 137 -10.81 12.33 8.29
C ILE A 137 -12.28 12.14 7.93
N MET A 138 -12.97 13.22 7.52
CA MET A 138 -14.37 13.14 7.11
C MET A 138 -14.59 12.21 5.91
N LYS A 139 -13.68 12.24 4.92
CA LYS A 139 -13.83 11.46 3.69
C LYS A 139 -13.53 9.97 3.86
N TYR A 140 -12.50 9.62 4.64
CA TYR A 140 -11.98 8.26 4.68
C TYR A 140 -12.26 7.54 5.99
N ASP A 141 -12.46 8.28 7.08
CA ASP A 141 -12.41 7.72 8.44
C ASP A 141 -13.73 7.94 9.24
N LEU A 142 -14.72 8.67 8.67
CA LEU A 142 -16.06 8.88 9.26
C LEU A 142 -17.17 8.30 8.38
N LYS A 143 -18.30 7.93 9.01
CA LYS A 143 -19.54 7.58 8.31
C LYS A 143 -20.40 8.83 8.11
N GLU A 144 -21.29 8.83 7.11
CA GLU A 144 -22.21 9.96 6.89
C GLU A 144 -23.09 10.25 8.13
N SER A 145 -23.48 9.20 8.86
CA SER A 145 -24.22 9.29 10.12
C SER A 145 -23.45 9.95 11.27
N ASP A 146 -22.12 9.99 11.19
CA ASP A 146 -21.28 10.70 12.16
C ASP A 146 -21.22 12.22 11.86
N ILE A 147 -21.55 12.62 10.63
CA ILE A 147 -21.44 14.00 10.14
C ILE A 147 -22.80 14.72 10.18
N ARG A 148 -23.88 13.99 9.88
CA ARG A 148 -25.25 14.50 9.94
C ARG A 148 -26.01 13.78 11.06
N PRO A 149 -26.46 14.48 12.11
CA PRO A 149 -27.38 13.87 13.06
C PRO A 149 -28.65 13.44 12.31
N GLN A 150 -29.08 12.18 12.50
CA GLN A 150 -30.38 11.75 12.02
C GLN A 150 -31.43 12.65 12.68
N LYS A 151 -32.33 13.21 11.88
CA LYS A 151 -33.55 13.79 12.42
C LYS A 151 -34.33 12.63 13.01
N ASP A 152 -34.57 12.64 14.32
CA ASP A 152 -35.50 11.72 14.95
C ASP A 152 -36.91 12.05 14.44
N GLU A 153 -37.31 11.44 13.32
CA GLU A 153 -38.72 11.37 12.95
C GLU A 153 -39.38 10.29 13.81
N ASN A 154 -39.79 10.68 15.03
CA ASN A 154 -40.74 9.95 15.87
C ASN A 154 -41.28 10.89 16.97
N ILE A 155 -41.99 11.95 16.56
CA ILE A 155 -42.89 12.71 17.44
C ILE A 155 -44.20 12.98 16.67
N TYR A 156 -44.99 11.94 16.44
CA TYR A 156 -46.44 12.04 16.29
C TYR A 156 -47.03 10.71 16.76
N GLY A 157 -47.07 10.55 18.08
CA GLY A 157 -47.99 9.63 18.73
C GLY A 157 -49.26 10.41 19.03
N ASP A 158 -50.35 10.03 18.37
CA ASP A 158 -51.71 10.46 18.68
C ASP A 158 -51.98 10.44 20.18
N VAL A 159 -52.42 11.59 20.72
CA VAL A 159 -53.28 11.62 21.90
C VAL A 159 -54.37 12.66 21.64
N GLU A 160 -55.55 12.16 21.29
CA GLU A 160 -56.80 12.88 21.29
C GLU A 160 -57.15 13.45 22.68
N ASN A 161 -57.95 14.52 22.65
CA ASN A 161 -58.97 14.91 23.62
C ASN A 161 -58.53 15.55 24.96
N LYS A 162 -58.76 16.87 25.11
CA LYS A 162 -60.05 17.43 25.58
C LYS A 162 -60.06 18.96 25.54
N GLN A 163 -61.14 19.49 24.95
CA GLN A 163 -61.61 20.86 25.12
C GLN A 163 -61.98 21.08 26.58
N ASP A 164 -61.54 22.19 27.16
CA ASP A 164 -62.23 22.84 28.28
C ASP A 164 -62.35 24.33 27.96
N ASP A 165 -63.60 24.74 27.77
CA ASP A 165 -64.04 26.12 27.71
C ASP A 165 -63.78 26.81 29.06
N ASN A 166 -63.26 28.05 29.05
CA ASN A 166 -63.88 29.15 29.79
C ASN A 166 -63.26 30.53 29.50
N ASN A 167 -64.13 31.42 29.04
CA ASN A 167 -64.04 32.87 28.96
C ASN A 167 -63.59 33.54 30.26
N PHE A 168 -62.81 34.64 30.19
CA PHE A 168 -63.23 35.96 30.74
C PHE A 168 -62.32 37.14 30.31
N SER A 169 -62.85 38.00 29.45
CA SER A 169 -62.81 39.48 29.39
C SER A 169 -61.67 40.33 30.01
N LYS A 170 -61.04 41.11 29.12
CA LYS A 170 -60.96 42.61 29.06
C LYS A 170 -60.11 43.41 30.08
N SER A 171 -59.12 44.17 29.57
CA SER A 171 -58.97 45.65 29.61
C SER A 171 -57.54 46.06 29.21
N GLU A 172 -57.30 46.68 28.05
CA GLU A 172 -57.04 48.13 27.88
C GLU A 172 -56.21 48.82 28.98
N THR A 173 -55.00 49.29 28.64
CA THR A 173 -54.69 50.74 28.71
C THR A 173 -53.41 51.10 27.96
N VAL A 174 -53.58 52.03 27.03
CA VAL A 174 -52.56 52.86 26.39
C VAL A 174 -52.12 53.94 27.38
N LYS A 175 -50.82 54.27 27.44
CA LYS A 175 -50.35 55.66 27.55
C LYS A 175 -48.86 55.79 27.22
N ALA A 176 -48.62 56.65 26.24
CA ALA A 176 -47.34 57.24 25.90
C ALA A 176 -46.95 58.30 26.94
N ASN A 177 -45.63 58.50 27.09
CA ASN A 177 -44.98 59.80 27.19
C ASN A 177 -43.56 59.66 26.66
#